data_AF-A0A7X7AP99-F1
#
_entry.id   AF-A0A7X7AP99-F1
#
_cell.length_a   1.000
_cell.length_b   1.000
_cell.length_c   1.000
_cell.angle_alpha   90.00
_cell.angle_beta   90.00
_cell.angle_gamma   90.00
#
_symmetry.space_group_name_H-M   'P 1'
#
loop_
_entity.id
_entity.type
_entity.pdbx_description
1 polymer ?
#
loop_
_entity_poly.entity_id
_entity_poly.type
_entity_poly.pdbx_seq_one_letter_code
_entity_poly.pdbx_strand_id
1 'polypeptide(L)'
;GALSRELMLVQKPAYIVNGSTYLPIQELEKYLHAKITLMNNNRMLKIQKGEQETRLQLSLNPVYRGSPRSLYLPLRPIAEHLGYKVIFNQQEKLITVRKNGP
;
A
#
# COMPACT_ATOMS: atom_id res chain seq x y z
N GLY A 1 10.79 -25.15 -1.65
CA GLY A 1 10.08 -24.37 -2.70
C GLY A 1 10.11 -22.92 -2.30
N ALA A 2 10.59 -22.04 -3.17
CA ALA A 2 10.92 -20.65 -2.86
C ALA A 2 9.68 -19.88 -2.36
N LEU A 3 9.62 -19.65 -1.05
CA LEU A 3 8.74 -18.65 -0.46
C LEU A 3 9.20 -17.29 -0.99
N SER A 4 8.46 -16.69 -1.91
CA SER A 4 8.67 -15.33 -2.38
C SER A 4 8.50 -14.36 -1.20
N ARG A 5 9.57 -14.21 -0.42
CA ARG A 5 9.70 -13.24 0.68
C ARG A 5 9.94 -11.89 0.03
N GLU A 6 8.88 -11.24 -0.44
CA GLU A 6 8.94 -9.84 -0.89
C GLU A 6 9.13 -8.92 0.34
N LEU A 7 10.34 -8.93 0.90
CA LEU A 7 10.76 -7.99 1.94
C LEU A 7 10.87 -6.61 1.31
N MET A 8 9.95 -5.73 1.70
CA MET A 8 9.91 -4.37 1.18
C MET A 8 10.82 -3.47 2.03
N LEU A 9 12.09 -3.33 1.66
CA LEU A 9 12.93 -2.26 2.21
C LEU A 9 12.46 -0.94 1.60
N VAL A 10 11.66 -0.19 2.35
CA VAL A 10 11.21 1.14 1.93
C VAL A 10 12.39 2.12 2.06
N GLN A 11 13.24 2.18 1.03
CA GLN A 11 14.42 3.05 0.98
C GLN A 11 14.09 4.52 0.64
N LYS A 12 12.83 4.80 0.26
CA LYS A 12 12.31 6.16 -0.02
C LYS A 12 11.52 6.68 1.18
N PRO A 13 11.38 8.01 1.37
CA PRO A 13 10.71 8.56 2.54
C PRO A 13 9.24 8.11 2.59
N ALA A 14 8.96 7.10 3.43
CA ALA A 14 7.61 6.73 3.80
C ALA A 14 7.05 7.85 4.69
N TYR A 15 5.84 8.32 4.38
CA TYR A 15 5.22 9.37 5.17
C TYR A 15 4.38 8.73 6.28
N ILE A 16 4.65 9.07 7.54
CA ILE A 16 3.89 8.53 8.68
C ILE A 16 2.92 9.61 9.14
N VAL A 17 1.62 9.31 9.08
CA VAL A 17 0.53 10.16 9.60
C VAL A 17 -0.21 9.37 10.66
N ASN A 18 -0.25 9.89 11.89
CA ASN A 18 -0.98 9.26 13.00
C ASN A 18 -0.68 7.75 13.14
N GLY A 19 0.61 7.37 13.04
CA GLY A 19 1.05 5.97 13.12
C GLY A 19 0.76 5.10 11.89
N SER A 20 0.15 5.66 10.85
CA SER A 20 -0.11 4.97 9.58
C SER A 20 0.93 5.34 8.54
N THR A 21 1.47 4.33 7.86
CA THR A 21 2.42 4.54 6.76
C THR A 21 1.68 4.81 5.45
N TYR A 22 2.05 5.90 4.82
CA TYR A 22 1.63 6.31 3.50
C TYR A 22 2.78 6.21 2.50
N LEU A 23 2.46 5.72 1.31
CA LEU A 23 3.39 5.62 0.18
C LEU A 23 2.77 6.26 -1.06
N PRO A 24 3.61 6.78 -1.98
CA PRO A 24 3.15 7.22 -3.30
C PRO A 24 2.41 6.07 -4.00
N ILE A 25 1.32 6.39 -4.68
CA ILE A 25 0.51 5.38 -5.39
C ILE A 25 1.37 4.54 -6.36
N GLN A 26 2.33 5.15 -7.06
CA GLN A 26 3.19 4.45 -8.01
C GLN A 26 4.09 3.41 -7.32
N GLU A 27 4.55 3.69 -6.11
CA GLU A 27 5.34 2.75 -5.33
C GLU A 27 4.45 1.59 -4.86
N LEU A 28 3.25 1.88 -4.34
CA LEU A 28 2.29 0.83 -3.95
C LEU A 28 1.94 -0.09 -5.12
N GLU A 29 1.69 0.49 -6.30
CA GLU A 29 1.38 -0.28 -7.50
C GLU A 29 2.53 -1.22 -7.88
N LYS A 30 3.76 -0.70 -7.85
CA LYS A 30 4.99 -1.45 -8.12
C LYS A 30 5.18 -2.59 -7.11
N TYR A 31 5.02 -2.32 -5.82
CA TYR A 31 5.31 -3.30 -4.77
C TYR A 31 4.23 -4.36 -4.60
N LEU A 32 2.97 -3.99 -4.82
CA LEU A 32 1.84 -4.92 -4.69
C LEU A 32 1.51 -5.62 -6.01
N HIS A 33 2.23 -5.29 -7.08
CA HIS A 33 2.00 -5.73 -8.45
C HIS A 33 0.52 -5.57 -8.84
N ALA A 34 -0.03 -4.39 -8.56
CA ALA A 34 -1.43 -4.07 -8.73
C ALA A 34 -1.57 -2.65 -9.29
N LYS A 35 -2.60 -2.40 -10.11
CA LYS A 35 -2.99 -1.05 -10.52
C LYS A 35 -4.03 -0.52 -9.54
N ILE A 36 -3.85 0.71 -9.07
CA ILE A 36 -4.70 1.34 -8.06
C ILE A 36 -5.28 2.61 -8.65
N THR A 37 -6.60 2.78 -8.55
CA THR A 37 -7.29 3.98 -9.03
C THR A 37 -8.18 4.54 -7.93
N LEU A 38 -7.96 5.80 -7.56
CA LEU A 38 -8.84 6.51 -6.65
C LEU A 38 -10.10 6.94 -7.40
N MET A 39 -11.26 6.51 -6.90
CA MET A 39 -12.56 6.85 -7.48
C MET A 39 -13.09 8.17 -6.90
N ASN A 40 -14.10 8.75 -7.56
CA ASN A 40 -14.63 10.12 -7.34
C ASN A 40 -15.06 10.51 -5.92
N ASN A 41 -15.04 9.60 -4.93
CA ASN A 41 -15.34 9.88 -3.53
C ASN A 41 -14.10 10.00 -2.63
N ASN A 42 -12.89 10.05 -3.21
CA ASN A 42 -11.60 10.17 -2.52
C ASN A 42 -11.34 9.13 -1.41
N ARG A 43 -12.12 8.06 -1.33
CA ARG A 43 -11.92 6.97 -0.34
C ARG A 43 -12.16 5.59 -0.90
N MET A 44 -12.73 5.45 -2.08
CA MET A 44 -12.88 4.17 -2.76
C MET A 44 -11.73 3.99 -3.75
N LEU A 45 -10.98 2.90 -3.56
CA LEU A 45 -9.97 2.45 -4.49
C LEU A 45 -10.54 1.32 -5.33
N LYS A 46 -10.35 1.42 -6.65
CA LYS A 46 -10.39 0.28 -7.55
C LYS A 46 -8.98 -0.30 -7.62
N ILE A 47 -8.83 -1.58 -7.32
CA ILE A 47 -7.54 -2.28 -7.32
C ILE A 47 -7.64 -3.43 -8.31
N GLN A 48 -6.76 -3.42 -9.32
CA GLN A 48 -6.67 -4.47 -10.32
C GLN A 48 -5.34 -5.21 -10.15
N LYS A 49 -5.40 -6.53 -9.94
CA LYS A 49 -4.22 -7.38 -9.78
C LYS A 49 -4.35 -8.60 -10.70
N GLY A 50 -3.59 -8.62 -11.78
CA GLY A 50 -3.83 -9.56 -12.88
C GLY A 50 -5.22 -9.33 -13.48
N GLU A 51 -6.00 -10.42 -13.58
CA GLU A 51 -7.39 -10.39 -14.07
C GLU A 51 -8.41 -10.03 -12.99
N GLN A 52 -8.01 -10.04 -11.72
CA GLN A 52 -8.91 -9.76 -10.61
C GLN A 52 -9.04 -8.25 -10.39
N GLU A 53 -10.28 -7.81 -10.24
CA GLU A 53 -10.63 -6.47 -9.83
C GLU A 53 -11.37 -6.51 -8.50
N THR A 54 -10.99 -5.62 -7.59
CA THR A 54 -11.65 -5.46 -6.29
C THR A 54 -11.78 -3.99 -5.94
N ARG A 55 -12.68 -3.68 -5.00
CA ARG A 55 -12.90 -2.34 -4.48
C ARG A 55 -12.59 -2.33 -3.00
N LEU A 56 -11.87 -1.30 -2.57
CA LEU A 56 -11.50 -1.09 -1.18
C LEU A 56 -11.93 0.31 -0.75
N GLN A 57 -12.79 0.38 0.26
CA GLN A 57 -13.09 1.64 0.93
C GLN A 57 -12.08 1.88 2.05
N LEU A 58 -11.35 2.98 1.94
CA LEU A 58 -10.37 3.40 2.94
C LEU A 58 -11.08 4.01 4.15
N SER A 59 -10.65 3.56 5.32
CA SER A 59 -10.96 4.21 6.61
C SER A 59 -10.15 5.50 6.82
N LEU A 60 -9.01 5.62 6.14
CA LEU A 60 -8.11 6.77 6.21
C LEU A 60 -8.19 7.62 4.94
N ASN A 61 -8.07 8.94 5.08
CA ASN A 61 -8.03 9.83 3.93
C ASN A 61 -6.71 9.65 3.16
N PRO A 62 -6.76 9.58 1.81
CA PRO A 62 -5.60 9.83 0.97
C PRO A 62 -4.99 11.20 1.24
N VAL A 63 -3.69 11.31 1.03
CA VAL A 63 -2.94 12.55 1.25
C VAL A 63 -2.34 13.01 -0.07
N TYR A 64 -2.58 14.27 -0.43
CA TYR A 64 -1.90 14.92 -1.55
C TYR A 64 -0.75 15.76 -1.01
N ARG A 65 0.44 15.64 -1.61
CA ARG A 65 1.65 16.37 -1.17
C ARG A 65 2.31 17.09 -2.34
N GLY A 66 2.31 18.41 -2.32
CA GLY A 66 2.92 19.20 -3.39
C GLY A 66 2.02 19.22 -4.63
N SER A 67 2.29 18.35 -5.61
CA SER A 67 1.52 18.28 -6.85
C SER A 67 0.31 17.34 -6.74
N PRO A 68 -0.77 17.56 -7.52
CA PRO A 68 -1.93 16.64 -7.55
C PRO A 68 -1.57 15.23 -8.04
N ARG A 69 -0.40 15.02 -8.67
CA ARG A 69 0.13 13.69 -9.05
C ARG A 69 0.80 12.96 -7.90
N SER A 70 1.02 13.64 -6.79
CA SER A 70 1.67 13.10 -5.59
C SER A 70 0.59 12.62 -4.61
N LEU A 71 -0.17 11.62 -5.06
CA LEU A 71 -1.17 10.92 -4.26
C LEU A 71 -0.49 9.87 -3.39
N TYR A 72 -0.65 10.00 -2.08
CA TYR A 72 -0.17 9.07 -1.09
C TYR A 72 -1.34 8.30 -0.49
N LEU A 73 -1.21 6.98 -0.44
CA LEU A 73 -2.24 6.09 0.07
C LEU A 73 -1.72 5.26 1.25
N PRO A 74 -2.60 4.87 2.19
CA PRO A 74 -2.22 4.08 3.34
C PRO A 74 -1.83 2.66 2.91
N LEU A 75 -0.58 2.26 3.17
CA LEU A 75 -0.03 0.97 2.74
C LEU A 75 -0.79 -0.22 3.36
N ARG A 76 -1.00 -0.18 4.68
CA ARG A 76 -1.56 -1.31 5.45
C ARG A 76 -2.92 -1.80 4.92
N PRO A 77 -3.97 -0.97 4.82
CA PRO A 77 -5.28 -1.45 4.38
C PRO A 77 -5.25 -2.00 2.95
N ILE A 78 -4.43 -1.43 2.05
CA ILE A 78 -4.31 -1.91 0.67
C ILE A 78 -3.60 -3.27 0.62
N ALA A 79 -2.50 -3.40 1.36
CA ALA A 79 -1.75 -4.65 1.46
C ALA A 79 -2.60 -5.77 2.08
N GLU A 80 -3.27 -5.49 3.21
CA GLU A 80 -4.15 -6.45 3.90
C GLU A 80 -5.33 -6.88 3.04
N HIS A 81 -5.93 -5.95 2.29
CA HIS A 81 -6.99 -6.27 1.32
C HIS A 81 -6.54 -7.24 0.21
N LEU A 82 -5.26 -7.17 -0.17
CA LEU A 82 -4.65 -8.08 -1.14
C LEU A 82 -4.08 -9.36 -0.50
N GLY A 83 -4.37 -9.61 0.78
CA GLY A 83 -3.92 -10.80 1.50
C GLY A 83 -2.49 -10.74 2.01
N TYR A 84 -1.89 -9.55 2.12
CA TYR A 84 -0.58 -9.35 2.72
C TYR A 84 -0.69 -8.91 4.18
N LYS A 85 0.20 -9.41 5.03
CA LYS A 85 0.42 -8.92 6.38
C LYS A 85 1.49 -7.84 6.40
N VAL A 86 1.21 -6.69 6.99
CA VAL A 86 2.17 -5.59 7.18
C VAL A 86 2.67 -5.60 8.61
N ILE A 87 3.96 -5.87 8.80
CA ILE A 87 4.66 -5.86 10.09
C ILE A 87 5.55 -4.62 10.13
N PHE A 88 5.36 -3.79 11.15
CA PHE A 88 6.24 -2.63 11.37
C PHE A 88 7.31 -3.00 12.40
N ASN A 89 8.58 -2.95 11.99
CA ASN A 89 9.70 -3.02 12.93
C ASN A 89 10.04 -1.60 13.39
N GLN A 90 9.62 -1.26 14.61
CA GLN A 90 9.89 0.04 15.22
C GLN A 90 11.39 0.28 15.50
N GLN A 91 12.15 -0.78 15.81
CA GLN A 91 13.58 -0.66 16.13
C GLN A 91 14.40 -0.30 14.89
N GLU A 92 14.06 -0.88 13.74
CA GLU A 92 14.78 -0.64 12.48
C GLU A 92 14.12 0.43 11.61
N LYS A 93 12.94 0.93 12.02
CA LYS A 93 12.05 1.79 11.20
C LYS A 93 11.71 1.15 9.84
N LEU A 94 11.60 -0.18 9.79
CA LEU A 94 11.35 -0.94 8.57
C LEU A 94 9.91 -1.46 8.51
N ILE A 95 9.36 -1.51 7.31
CA ILE A 95 8.05 -2.11 7.05
C ILE A 95 8.27 -3.41 6.29
N THR A 96 7.85 -4.52 6.87
CA THR A 96 7.86 -5.82 6.20
C THR A 96 6.46 -6.16 5.73
N VAL A 97 6.27 -6.35 4.43
CA VAL A 97 5.01 -6.81 3.84
C VAL A 97 5.18 -8.29 3.46
N ARG A 98 4.27 -9.16 3.90
CA ARG A 98 4.35 -10.61 3.63
C ARG A 98 3.03 -11.12 3.10
N LYS A 99 3.00 -11.78 1.95
CA LYS A 99 1.80 -12.45 1.48
C LYS A 99 1.44 -13.57 2.45
N ASN A 100 0.18 -13.66 2.89
CA ASN A 100 -0.28 -14.85 3.58
C ASN A 100 -0.21 -16.02 2.59
N GLY A 101 0.49 -17.09 2.98
CA GLY A 101 0.51 -18.33 2.19
C GLY A 101 -0.87 -18.99 2.19
N PRO A 102 -1.11 -19.96 1.29
CA PRO A 102 -2.22 -20.90 1.48
C PRO A 102 -2.08 -21.62 2.82
#